data_AF-A0A2V9RZ23-F1
#
_entry.id   AF-A0A2V9RZ23-F1
#
_cell.length_a   1.000
_cell.length_b   1.000
_cell.length_c   1.000
_cell.angle_alpha   90.00
_cell.angle_beta   90.00
_cell.angle_gamma   90.00
#
_symmetry.space_group_name_H-M   'P 1'
#
loop_
_entity.id
_entity.type
_entity.pdbx_description
1 polymer ?
#
loop_
_entity_poly.entity_id
_entity_poly.type
_entity_poly.pdbx_seq_one_letter_code
_entity_poly.pdbx_strand_id
1 'polypeptide(L)'
;MARARLLLILPLFAFLSTGLLLAQTSTKPLTFVRTTRLSGGAVSSLIGRVQDTPDVDETFDIPGVSGDNSLARLPASHVPKPAGTPFGSGNFTGFAGLDQFLQAIAPTPGFNGANGQLEPPDQGLAVGNGFVIEPINNAIGIYDTAGNFLAFEALSSLFGVPPTFVLDANGNVTGFGPFLSDPRAYFDSVNGHFFVTETEIDTDPGTGAFGNKGHIFIAVSESNNPLGNWNVYVLDVTNDGDPRFGGCPTGCAGDQPLIGADANGFYISTNAFGLPPSTFRGAQLYVLSLSALESGPGGSITAIHFGDLSAAGLPARSIQPATVPPGGVYESASGGTEYFMSAVDPTHLLDNRIAVWALTNTSSLNSTPALSSPSNVIVGTEVYGFPPSTEQKPGPTPLRDFLASPAAAQDPTIGGIFKNHEELLAANDDRMQQVVFANGMLWSAIPSIVKPQGPVRAGAAWFILSPSFSGGTLSASVVNQGYVAIQSPSQNSVLFPSVGVNASGKAVIAFSIAGQDFYPSAGYVTLDATTGTGPIVISRSGFAPDDGFTGYAPFGFRVARWGDYSAAVSDEQGNLWMGNEAILPPLVQFPPGVLFANWGTFITEVPQ
;
A
#
# COMPACT_ATOMS: atom_id res chain seq x y z
N MET A 1 -64.64 -3.12 -8.36
CA MET A 1 -64.28 -1.97 -9.24
C MET A 1 -63.66 -0.93 -8.31
N ALA A 2 -62.44 -0.44 -8.46
CA ALA A 2 -61.67 -0.17 -9.67
C ALA A 2 -60.21 -0.65 -9.55
N ARG A 3 -59.66 -1.09 -10.68
CA ARG A 3 -58.27 -1.48 -10.90
C ARG A 3 -57.43 -0.21 -11.12
N ALA A 4 -56.33 -0.04 -10.40
CA ALA A 4 -55.29 0.92 -10.76
C ALA A 4 -54.19 0.16 -11.53
N ARG A 5 -53.91 0.62 -12.74
CA ARG A 5 -52.93 0.04 -13.68
C ARG A 5 -51.52 0.43 -13.23
N LEU A 6 -50.65 -0.56 -13.07
CA LEU A 6 -49.21 -0.37 -12.97
C LEU A 6 -48.68 0.00 -14.37
N LEU A 7 -48.26 1.26 -14.55
CA LEU A 7 -47.57 1.70 -15.76
C LEU A 7 -46.10 1.25 -15.64
N LEU A 8 -45.70 0.33 -16.50
CA LEU A 8 -44.31 -0.10 -16.65
C LEU A 8 -43.53 1.07 -17.29
N ILE A 9 -42.73 1.78 -16.50
CA ILE A 9 -41.76 2.75 -17.03
C ILE A 9 -40.54 1.91 -17.45
N LEU A 10 -40.35 1.73 -18.76
CA LEU A 10 -39.09 1.22 -19.30
C LEU A 10 -37.96 2.19 -18.91
N PRO A 11 -36.81 1.71 -18.39
CA PRO A 11 -35.64 2.56 -18.27
C PRO A 11 -35.18 2.91 -19.68
N LEU A 12 -35.11 4.21 -19.95
CA LEU A 12 -34.50 4.77 -21.14
C LEU A 12 -33.00 4.46 -21.03
N PHE A 13 -32.51 3.46 -21.75
CA PHE A 13 -31.07 3.28 -21.96
C PHE A 13 -30.57 4.52 -22.70
N ALA A 14 -29.95 5.45 -21.96
CA ALA A 14 -29.14 6.48 -22.55
C ALA A 14 -27.95 5.78 -23.20
N PHE A 15 -27.96 5.69 -24.53
CA PHE A 15 -26.76 5.41 -25.30
C PHE A 15 -25.78 6.56 -25.00
N LEU A 16 -24.84 6.34 -24.06
CA LEU A 16 -23.63 7.14 -24.02
C LEU A 16 -22.90 6.88 -25.33
N SER A 17 -22.78 7.93 -26.14
CA SER A 17 -21.84 7.96 -27.25
C SER A 17 -20.46 7.63 -26.70
N THR A 18 -19.92 6.48 -27.09
CA THR A 18 -18.52 6.10 -26.86
C THR A 18 -17.63 6.99 -27.73
N GLY A 19 -17.49 8.25 -27.37
CA GLY A 19 -16.29 8.99 -27.72
C GLY A 19 -15.16 8.39 -26.92
N LEU A 20 -14.11 7.89 -27.59
CA LEU A 20 -12.85 7.66 -26.90
C LEU A 20 -12.40 9.02 -26.33
N LEU A 21 -12.66 9.25 -25.05
CA LEU A 21 -11.97 10.29 -24.30
C LEU A 21 -10.52 9.86 -24.22
N LEU A 22 -9.65 10.60 -24.92
CA LEU A 22 -8.21 10.45 -24.82
C LEU A 22 -7.79 10.84 -23.40
N ALA A 23 -6.76 10.18 -22.86
CA ALA A 23 -6.21 10.53 -21.56
C ALA A 23 -5.88 12.03 -21.50
N GLN A 24 -6.18 12.66 -20.37
CA GLN A 24 -5.85 14.06 -20.15
C GLN A 24 -4.36 14.17 -19.80
N THR A 25 -3.65 15.11 -20.43
CA THR A 25 -2.27 15.45 -20.04
C THR A 25 -2.23 16.88 -19.55
N SER A 26 -1.65 17.11 -18.37
CA SER A 26 -1.39 18.43 -17.81
C SER A 26 -0.01 18.48 -17.15
N THR A 27 0.37 19.64 -16.64
CA THR A 27 1.62 19.81 -15.90
C THR A 27 1.32 20.37 -14.51
N LYS A 28 2.07 19.92 -13.51
CA LYS A 28 1.89 20.26 -12.10
C LYS A 28 3.23 20.70 -11.51
N PRO A 29 3.38 21.95 -11.04
CA PRO A 29 4.59 22.35 -10.36
C PRO A 29 4.71 21.63 -9.02
N LEU A 30 5.93 21.20 -8.68
CA LEU A 30 6.25 20.79 -7.33
C LEU A 30 6.66 22.02 -6.53
N THR A 31 6.20 22.07 -5.28
CA THR A 31 6.61 23.11 -4.35
C THR A 31 7.67 22.56 -3.42
N PHE A 32 8.86 23.19 -3.38
CA PHE A 32 9.85 22.88 -2.36
C PHE A 32 9.37 23.38 -1.00
N VAL A 33 9.42 22.51 0.00
CA VAL A 33 8.95 22.78 1.35
C VAL A 33 10.13 23.15 2.25
N ARG A 34 11.14 22.27 2.34
CA ARG A 34 12.28 22.43 3.24
C ARG A 34 13.42 21.46 2.92
N THR A 35 14.62 21.80 3.40
CA THR A 35 15.68 20.83 3.65
C THR A 35 15.66 20.50 5.15
N THR A 36 15.69 19.22 5.49
CA THR A 36 15.70 18.75 6.87
C THR A 36 16.67 17.59 7.03
N ARG A 37 16.82 17.08 8.24
CA ARG A 37 17.46 15.79 8.53
C ARG A 37 16.60 15.10 9.57
N LEU A 38 16.66 13.77 9.64
CA LEU A 38 16.00 13.07 10.73
C LEU A 38 16.59 13.58 12.05
N SER A 39 15.71 14.16 12.86
CA SER A 39 16.07 14.99 13.99
C SER A 39 16.19 14.19 15.28
N GLY A 40 15.58 13.00 15.34
CA GLY A 40 15.54 12.16 16.54
C GLY A 40 15.00 12.97 17.72
N GLY A 41 13.72 13.34 17.67
CA GLY A 41 13.09 14.23 18.64
C GLY A 41 12.82 13.58 20.01
N ALA A 42 12.16 14.33 20.89
CA ALA A 42 11.65 13.79 22.14
C ALA A 42 10.53 12.77 21.83
N VAL A 43 10.67 11.56 22.35
CA VAL A 43 9.61 10.55 22.33
C VAL A 43 8.43 11.08 23.16
N SER A 44 7.21 10.98 22.64
CA SER A 44 6.03 11.36 23.44
C SER A 44 5.97 10.50 24.70
N SER A 45 6.05 11.14 25.88
CA SER A 45 5.80 10.46 27.16
C SER A 45 4.31 10.27 27.43
N LEU A 46 3.45 10.84 26.58
CA LEU A 46 2.00 10.81 26.69
C LEU A 46 1.48 9.78 25.68
N ILE A 47 1.14 8.60 26.20
CA ILE A 47 0.35 7.63 25.44
C ILE A 47 -1.11 8.12 25.48
N GLY A 48 -1.43 9.06 24.61
CA GLY A 48 -2.81 9.45 24.37
C GLY A 48 -3.59 8.24 23.83
N ARG A 49 -4.81 8.03 24.31
CA ARG A 49 -5.75 7.02 23.77
C ARG A 49 -6.42 7.54 22.50
N VAL A 50 -5.60 8.00 21.56
CA VAL A 50 -6.06 8.51 20.28
C VAL A 50 -5.83 7.43 19.26
N GLN A 51 -6.88 7.10 18.53
CA GLN A 51 -6.90 6.07 17.49
C GLN A 51 -7.25 6.76 16.17
N ASP A 52 -6.71 6.24 15.08
CA ASP A 52 -7.07 6.68 13.74
C ASP A 52 -7.07 5.47 12.79
N THR A 53 -7.93 5.52 11.77
CA THR A 53 -8.12 4.46 10.75
C THR A 53 -8.09 5.15 9.39
N PRO A 54 -6.95 5.11 8.68
CA PRO A 54 -6.69 6.07 7.63
C PRO A 54 -7.42 5.79 6.29
N ASP A 55 -8.10 4.66 6.16
CA ASP A 55 -8.54 4.21 4.83
C ASP A 55 -9.97 4.66 4.44
N VAL A 56 -10.09 5.10 3.19
CA VAL A 56 -11.31 5.53 2.51
C VAL A 56 -11.87 4.43 1.58
N ASP A 57 -11.10 3.36 1.32
CA ASP A 57 -11.41 2.28 0.37
C ASP A 57 -12.42 1.23 0.86
N GLU A 58 -12.74 1.15 2.15
CA GLU A 58 -13.58 0.07 2.72
C GLU A 58 -14.97 -0.05 2.10
N THR A 59 -15.47 1.01 1.50
CA THR A 59 -16.85 1.10 0.99
C THR A 59 -16.94 1.58 -0.46
N PHE A 60 -15.92 1.25 -1.25
CA PHE A 60 -15.81 1.65 -2.65
C PHE A 60 -16.96 1.15 -3.54
N ASP A 61 -17.81 2.06 -4.02
CA ASP A 61 -18.75 1.81 -5.14
C ASP A 61 -18.10 2.37 -6.41
N ILE A 62 -17.91 1.56 -7.46
CA ILE A 62 -17.52 2.05 -8.80
C ILE A 62 -18.80 2.57 -9.46
N PRO A 63 -19.02 3.90 -9.52
CA PRO A 63 -20.26 4.44 -10.06
C PRO A 63 -20.33 4.07 -11.55
N GLY A 64 -21.32 3.24 -11.91
CA GLY A 64 -21.54 2.79 -13.29
C GLY A 64 -21.24 1.32 -13.58
N VAL A 65 -20.74 0.53 -12.61
CA VAL A 65 -20.56 -0.93 -12.79
C VAL A 65 -21.51 -1.75 -11.88
N SER A 66 -21.67 -1.40 -10.60
CA SER A 66 -22.73 -1.94 -9.73
C SER A 66 -22.88 -1.16 -8.42
N GLY A 67 -24.03 -0.52 -8.19
CA GLY A 67 -24.33 0.21 -6.95
C GLY A 67 -24.71 -0.67 -5.75
N ASP A 68 -24.02 -1.78 -5.54
CA ASP A 68 -24.26 -2.71 -4.41
C ASP A 68 -22.93 -3.31 -3.91
N ASN A 69 -22.41 -2.76 -2.81
CA ASN A 69 -21.21 -3.23 -2.10
C ASN A 69 -21.51 -4.33 -1.08
N SER A 70 -22.65 -5.02 -1.18
CA SER A 70 -22.85 -6.22 -0.37
C SER A 70 -21.75 -7.24 -0.70
N LEU A 71 -21.20 -7.89 0.34
CA LEU A 71 -20.28 -9.02 0.17
C LEU A 71 -20.91 -9.99 -0.84
N ALA A 72 -20.41 -9.94 -2.07
CA ALA A 72 -20.94 -10.78 -3.12
C ALA A 72 -20.74 -12.21 -2.65
N ARG A 73 -21.82 -12.97 -2.52
CA ARG A 73 -21.73 -14.41 -2.34
C ARG A 73 -21.17 -14.98 -3.62
N LEU A 74 -19.85 -14.96 -3.77
CA LEU A 74 -19.15 -15.50 -4.91
C LEU A 74 -19.58 -16.97 -5.07
N PRO A 75 -20.26 -17.32 -6.18
CA PRO A 75 -20.50 -18.72 -6.46
C PRO A 75 -19.14 -19.41 -6.53
N ALA A 76 -18.96 -20.55 -5.86
CA ALA A 76 -17.70 -21.29 -5.89
C ALA A 76 -17.30 -21.82 -7.29
N SER A 77 -18.08 -21.51 -8.34
CA SER A 77 -17.73 -21.75 -9.73
C SER A 77 -16.60 -20.80 -10.15
N HIS A 78 -15.60 -21.34 -10.86
CA HIS A 78 -14.46 -20.60 -11.39
C HIS A 78 -13.46 -20.03 -10.38
N VAL A 79 -13.73 -20.11 -9.06
CA VAL A 79 -12.70 -19.86 -8.05
C VAL A 79 -11.49 -20.79 -8.29
N PRO A 80 -10.26 -20.26 -8.34
CA PRO A 80 -9.05 -21.05 -8.54
C PRO A 80 -8.91 -22.18 -7.51
N LYS A 81 -8.46 -23.36 -7.97
CA LYS A 81 -8.19 -24.52 -7.12
C LYS A 81 -6.73 -24.96 -7.22
N PRO A 82 -5.77 -24.09 -6.86
CA PRO A 82 -4.36 -24.45 -6.93
C PRO A 82 -4.03 -25.59 -5.98
N ALA A 83 -2.95 -26.33 -6.24
CA ALA A 83 -2.38 -27.18 -5.21
C ALA A 83 -1.86 -26.33 -4.03
N GLY A 84 -1.83 -26.89 -2.83
CA GLY A 84 -1.18 -26.21 -1.71
C GLY A 84 0.31 -26.06 -1.91
N THR A 85 0.84 -24.87 -1.65
CA THR A 85 2.28 -24.63 -1.55
C THR A 85 2.80 -25.28 -0.26
N PRO A 86 3.79 -26.18 -0.33
CA PRO A 86 4.29 -26.87 0.85
C PRO A 86 5.08 -25.92 1.75
N PHE A 87 5.14 -26.21 3.05
CA PHE A 87 6.07 -25.54 3.97
C PHE A 87 7.47 -26.13 3.85
N GLY A 88 8.48 -25.31 4.13
CA GLY A 88 9.88 -25.71 4.12
C GLY A 88 10.76 -24.79 4.97
N SER A 89 12.07 -24.99 4.86
CA SER A 89 13.08 -24.14 5.49
C SER A 89 13.75 -23.25 4.45
N GLY A 90 14.07 -22.02 4.83
CA GLY A 90 14.88 -21.09 4.03
C GLY A 90 16.11 -20.64 4.79
N ASN A 91 17.10 -20.11 4.06
CA ASN A 91 18.22 -19.38 4.64
C ASN A 91 17.85 -17.90 4.68
N PHE A 92 17.76 -17.32 5.87
CA PHE A 92 17.44 -15.92 6.07
C PHE A 92 18.01 -15.40 7.38
N THR A 93 18.17 -14.09 7.47
CA THR A 93 18.32 -13.36 8.73
C THR A 93 17.15 -12.39 8.89
N GLY A 94 17.02 -11.73 10.03
CA GLY A 94 15.99 -10.73 10.21
C GLY A 94 15.93 -10.15 11.61
N PHE A 95 15.18 -9.06 11.75
CA PHE A 95 15.01 -8.30 12.97
C PHE A 95 13.59 -7.72 13.07
N ALA A 96 13.18 -7.34 14.28
CA ALA A 96 11.92 -6.62 14.48
C ALA A 96 12.10 -5.16 14.01
N GLY A 97 11.26 -4.74 13.07
CA GLY A 97 11.17 -3.35 12.63
C GLY A 97 10.30 -2.53 13.58
N LEU A 98 9.62 -1.53 13.02
CA LEU A 98 8.67 -0.72 13.75
C LEU A 98 7.41 -1.52 14.11
N ASP A 99 6.84 -1.20 15.26
CA ASP A 99 5.55 -1.73 15.70
C ASP A 99 4.55 -0.60 15.92
N GLN A 100 3.30 -0.98 16.13
CA GLN A 100 2.20 -0.07 16.41
C GLN A 100 2.55 0.94 17.50
N PHE A 101 3.23 0.50 18.55
CA PHE A 101 3.55 1.36 19.67
C PHE A 101 4.59 2.39 19.28
N LEU A 102 5.71 1.96 18.71
CA LEU A 102 6.77 2.84 18.25
C LEU A 102 6.18 3.88 17.30
N GLN A 103 5.38 3.46 16.32
CA GLN A 103 4.68 4.35 15.39
C GLN A 103 3.87 5.42 16.13
N ALA A 104 3.10 5.02 17.15
CA ALA A 104 2.24 5.93 17.90
C ALA A 104 3.01 6.99 18.71
N ILE A 105 4.20 6.62 19.22
CA ILE A 105 5.05 7.49 20.05
C ILE A 105 6.21 8.14 19.29
N ALA A 106 6.28 7.94 17.97
CA ALA A 106 7.36 8.42 17.15
C ALA A 106 7.61 9.91 17.39
N PRO A 107 8.88 10.35 17.55
CA PRO A 107 9.18 11.75 17.84
C PRO A 107 8.56 12.72 16.82
N THR A 108 7.70 13.61 17.30
CA THR A 108 6.96 14.59 16.49
C THR A 108 7.51 16.01 16.65
N PRO A 109 7.05 16.99 15.83
CA PRO A 109 7.35 18.40 16.06
C PRO A 109 6.66 18.93 17.32
N GLY A 110 7.47 19.34 18.31
CA GLY A 110 6.99 19.91 19.57
C GLY A 110 6.78 18.89 20.69
N PHE A 111 6.76 19.34 21.94
CA PHE A 111 6.81 18.46 23.13
C PHE A 111 5.52 17.69 23.44
N ASN A 112 4.40 18.05 22.82
CA ASN A 112 3.08 17.50 23.12
C ASN A 112 2.44 16.80 21.90
N GLY A 113 3.19 16.61 20.81
CA GLY A 113 2.68 15.98 19.61
C GLY A 113 2.67 14.45 19.70
N ALA A 114 1.71 13.81 19.04
CA ALA A 114 1.61 12.37 18.92
C ALA A 114 1.08 11.97 17.54
N ASN A 115 1.52 10.81 17.04
CA ASN A 115 0.90 10.19 15.88
C ASN A 115 -0.43 9.51 16.25
N GLY A 116 -0.53 9.00 17.48
CA GLY A 116 -1.69 8.20 17.89
C GLY A 116 -1.59 6.77 17.36
N GLN A 117 -2.52 5.93 17.82
CA GLN A 117 -2.58 4.52 17.47
C GLN A 117 -3.21 4.34 16.10
N LEU A 118 -2.49 3.73 15.16
CA LEU A 118 -2.98 3.54 13.80
C LEU A 118 -3.10 2.05 13.47
N GLU A 119 -4.19 1.70 12.78
CA GLU A 119 -4.44 0.37 12.21
C GLU A 119 -5.27 0.56 10.92
N PRO A 120 -4.94 -0.11 9.80
CA PRO A 120 -3.91 -1.14 9.62
C PRO A 120 -2.45 -0.62 9.57
N PRO A 121 -1.45 -1.52 9.55
CA PRO A 121 -0.07 -1.21 9.16
C PRO A 121 0.14 -1.10 7.64
N ASP A 122 0.74 0.01 7.21
CA ASP A 122 1.04 0.34 5.81
C ASP A 122 2.54 0.38 5.56
N GLN A 123 3.08 -0.69 4.96
CA GLN A 123 4.52 -0.91 4.89
C GLN A 123 5.20 -0.21 3.69
N GLY A 124 6.24 0.58 3.98
CA GLY A 124 7.26 0.96 3.01
C GLY A 124 8.62 0.33 3.33
N LEU A 125 9.43 0.06 2.31
CA LEU A 125 10.79 -0.47 2.51
C LEU A 125 11.71 -0.02 1.39
N ALA A 126 12.89 0.49 1.74
CA ALA A 126 13.99 0.71 0.81
C ALA A 126 15.30 0.23 1.45
N VAL A 127 16.14 -0.44 0.67
CA VAL A 127 17.42 -0.95 1.14
C VAL A 127 18.50 -0.59 0.13
N GLY A 128 19.60 -0.04 0.64
CA GLY A 128 20.72 0.41 -0.18
C GLY A 128 21.84 0.99 0.67
N ASN A 129 23.05 1.01 0.15
CA ASN A 129 24.22 1.64 0.74
C ASN A 129 24.47 1.28 2.23
N GLY A 130 24.12 0.06 2.64
CA GLY A 130 24.25 -0.41 4.02
C GLY A 130 23.15 0.05 5.00
N PHE A 131 22.08 0.66 4.49
CA PHE A 131 20.93 1.13 5.27
C PHE A 131 19.65 0.39 4.88
N VAL A 132 18.77 0.21 5.87
CA VAL A 132 17.38 -0.23 5.69
C VAL A 132 16.49 0.92 6.17
N ILE A 133 15.62 1.44 5.29
CA ILE A 133 14.64 2.46 5.63
C ILE A 133 13.25 1.84 5.63
N GLU A 134 12.55 2.04 6.74
CA GLU A 134 11.22 1.50 7.00
C GLU A 134 10.31 2.64 7.44
N PRO A 135 9.58 3.29 6.52
CA PRO A 135 8.40 4.00 6.92
C PRO A 135 7.24 3.01 7.08
N ILE A 136 6.49 3.15 8.16
CA ILE A 136 5.24 2.41 8.38
C ILE A 136 4.23 3.36 9.00
N ASN A 137 3.05 3.45 8.38
CA ASN A 137 2.06 4.46 8.76
C ASN A 137 2.74 5.84 8.85
N ASN A 138 2.53 6.59 9.93
CA ASN A 138 3.05 7.96 10.03
C ASN A 138 4.43 8.05 10.71
N ALA A 139 5.24 6.99 10.67
CA ALA A 139 6.57 6.92 11.31
C ALA A 139 7.63 6.36 10.37
N ILE A 140 8.90 6.72 10.62
CA ILE A 140 10.06 6.28 9.83
C ILE A 140 11.22 5.83 10.72
N GLY A 141 11.71 4.62 10.46
CA GLY A 141 12.92 4.04 11.06
C GLY A 141 14.02 3.86 10.03
N ILE A 142 15.26 4.14 10.44
CA ILE A 142 16.48 3.82 9.68
C ILE A 142 17.32 2.86 10.51
N TYR A 143 17.75 1.77 9.88
CA TYR A 143 18.58 0.73 10.47
C TYR A 143 19.85 0.52 9.63
N ASP A 144 20.86 -0.11 10.23
CA ASP A 144 21.88 -0.82 9.44
C ASP A 144 21.34 -2.20 8.98
N THR A 145 22.08 -2.88 8.10
CA THR A 145 21.69 -4.22 7.61
C THR A 145 21.75 -5.31 8.68
N ALA A 146 22.32 -5.03 9.87
CA ALA A 146 22.26 -5.95 11.01
C ALA A 146 21.01 -5.72 11.87
N GLY A 147 20.16 -4.74 11.55
CA GLY A 147 18.95 -4.39 12.28
C GLY A 147 19.18 -3.46 13.46
N ASN A 148 20.35 -2.84 13.59
CA ASN A 148 20.58 -1.85 14.63
C ASN A 148 19.91 -0.52 14.26
N PHE A 149 19.20 0.03 15.22
CA PHE A 149 18.47 1.28 15.07
C PHE A 149 19.43 2.48 14.94
N LEU A 150 19.29 3.29 13.88
CA LEU A 150 20.16 4.45 13.60
C LEU A 150 19.43 5.79 13.72
N ALA A 151 18.17 5.91 13.27
CA ALA A 151 17.36 7.12 13.38
C ALA A 151 15.85 6.82 13.34
N PHE A 152 15.06 7.55 14.15
CA PHE A 152 13.60 7.38 14.31
C PHE A 152 12.91 8.74 14.40
N GLU A 153 11.81 8.94 13.68
CA GLU A 153 10.87 10.03 13.94
C GLU A 153 9.51 9.79 13.30
N ALA A 154 8.54 10.66 13.62
CA ALA A 154 7.29 10.74 12.88
C ALA A 154 7.53 11.36 11.49
N LEU A 155 6.79 10.92 10.48
CA LEU A 155 6.85 11.49 9.13
C LEU A 155 6.40 12.95 9.09
N SER A 156 5.53 13.39 9.99
CA SER A 156 5.21 14.80 10.20
C SER A 156 6.46 15.66 10.49
N SER A 157 7.45 15.13 11.22
CA SER A 157 8.74 15.79 11.47
C SER A 157 9.58 15.94 10.20
N LEU A 158 9.65 14.86 9.42
CA LEU A 158 10.37 14.82 8.14
C LEU A 158 9.76 15.84 7.17
N PHE A 159 8.44 15.78 6.96
CA PHE A 159 7.74 16.65 6.02
C PHE A 159 7.61 18.10 6.51
N GLY A 160 7.74 18.34 7.81
CA GLY A 160 7.67 19.68 8.40
C GLY A 160 6.26 20.21 8.55
N VAL A 161 5.32 19.30 8.82
CA VAL A 161 3.93 19.61 9.15
C VAL A 161 3.68 19.41 10.65
N PRO A 162 2.61 20.00 11.23
CA PRO A 162 2.25 19.74 12.61
C PRO A 162 2.02 18.23 12.89
N PRO A 163 2.20 17.77 14.15
CA PRO A 163 1.87 16.40 14.54
C PRO A 163 0.39 16.10 14.28
N THR A 164 0.06 14.82 14.00
CA THR A 164 -1.32 14.35 13.81
C THR A 164 -2.23 14.82 14.95
N PHE A 165 -1.78 14.66 16.20
CA PHE A 165 -2.49 15.13 17.38
C PHE A 165 -1.59 15.98 18.28
N VAL A 166 -2.18 17.00 18.90
CA VAL A 166 -1.57 17.76 20.00
C VAL A 166 -2.32 17.46 21.29
N LEU A 167 -1.60 16.98 22.30
CA LEU A 167 -2.19 16.52 23.56
C LEU A 167 -1.98 17.51 24.71
N ASP A 168 -2.95 17.61 25.62
CA ASP A 168 -2.75 18.27 26.92
C ASP A 168 -2.00 17.35 27.91
N ALA A 169 -1.69 17.86 29.10
CA ALA A 169 -1.00 17.10 30.14
C ALA A 169 -1.79 15.89 30.69
N ASN A 170 -3.09 15.79 30.37
CA ASN A 170 -3.95 14.67 30.73
C ASN A 170 -4.15 13.69 29.57
N GLY A 171 -3.53 13.94 28.41
CA GLY A 171 -3.65 13.12 27.21
C GLY A 171 -4.89 13.40 26.37
N ASN A 172 -5.62 14.50 26.61
CA ASN A 172 -6.75 14.89 25.77
C ASN A 172 -6.26 15.58 24.50
N VAL A 173 -6.91 15.33 23.36
CA VAL A 173 -6.63 16.04 22.11
C VAL A 173 -7.08 17.49 22.23
N THR A 174 -6.18 18.41 21.90
CA THR A 174 -6.40 19.87 21.92
C THR A 174 -6.14 20.54 20.58
N GLY A 175 -5.61 19.80 19.61
CA GLY A 175 -5.40 20.25 18.25
C GLY A 175 -5.05 19.09 17.33
N PHE A 176 -5.23 19.33 16.03
CA PHE A 176 -5.01 18.36 14.96
C PHE A 176 -4.03 18.93 13.93
N GLY A 177 -3.11 18.09 13.46
CA GLY A 177 -2.32 18.32 12.26
C GLY A 177 -3.01 17.76 11.01
N PRO A 178 -2.39 17.92 9.84
CA PRO A 178 -2.92 17.28 8.65
C PRO A 178 -2.95 15.77 8.79
N PHE A 179 -3.83 15.16 8.03
CA PHE A 179 -3.95 13.71 7.96
C PHE A 179 -2.87 13.18 7.02
N LEU A 180 -2.07 12.24 7.50
CA LEU A 180 -1.03 11.56 6.75
C LEU A 180 -1.35 10.07 6.68
N SER A 181 -1.08 9.46 5.53
CA SER A 181 -1.28 8.03 5.31
C SER A 181 -0.42 7.53 4.16
N ASP A 182 -0.27 6.22 4.14
CA ASP A 182 0.26 5.46 3.02
C ASP A 182 1.70 5.77 2.60
N PRO A 183 2.68 5.60 3.49
CA PRO A 183 4.05 5.85 3.13
C PRO A 183 4.59 4.83 2.12
N ARG A 184 5.46 5.28 1.21
CA ARG A 184 6.30 4.40 0.37
C ARG A 184 7.75 4.82 0.47
N ALA A 185 8.65 3.88 0.19
CA ALA A 185 10.09 4.14 0.13
C ALA A 185 10.72 3.54 -1.13
N TYR A 186 11.73 4.23 -1.68
CA TYR A 186 12.50 3.78 -2.84
C TYR A 186 13.97 4.16 -2.69
N PHE A 187 14.87 3.36 -3.26
CA PHE A 187 16.29 3.65 -3.34
C PHE A 187 16.73 3.66 -4.81
N ASP A 188 17.18 4.82 -5.29
CA ASP A 188 17.91 4.88 -6.56
C ASP A 188 19.35 4.42 -6.34
N SER A 189 19.65 3.21 -6.79
CA SER A 189 21.01 2.65 -6.72
C SER A 189 22.01 3.28 -7.68
N VAL A 190 21.56 4.02 -8.70
CA VAL A 190 22.46 4.64 -9.68
C VAL A 190 23.16 5.84 -9.07
N ASN A 191 22.39 6.74 -8.46
CA ASN A 191 22.90 7.96 -7.84
C ASN A 191 23.04 7.84 -6.32
N GLY A 192 22.44 6.81 -5.72
CA GLY A 192 22.48 6.55 -4.29
C GLY A 192 21.59 7.53 -3.54
N HIS A 193 20.32 7.68 -3.92
CA HIS A 193 19.37 8.53 -3.20
C HIS A 193 18.20 7.71 -2.67
N PHE A 194 17.73 8.04 -1.49
CA PHE A 194 16.53 7.48 -0.89
C PHE A 194 15.36 8.44 -1.07
N PHE A 195 14.19 7.86 -1.30
CA PHE A 195 12.93 8.55 -1.49
C PHE A 195 11.93 8.03 -0.48
N VAL A 196 11.16 8.94 0.11
CA VAL A 196 9.98 8.63 0.92
C VAL A 196 8.82 9.48 0.44
N THR A 197 7.68 8.87 0.20
CA THR A 197 6.44 9.57 -0.19
C THR A 197 5.32 9.24 0.77
N GLU A 198 4.39 10.15 0.98
CA GLU A 198 3.20 9.92 1.83
C GLU A 198 2.05 10.80 1.32
N THR A 199 0.81 10.30 1.40
CA THR A 199 -0.37 11.10 1.08
C THR A 199 -0.72 12.05 2.21
N GLU A 200 -1.28 13.20 1.88
CA GLU A 200 -1.75 14.17 2.85
C GLU A 200 -3.12 14.74 2.48
N ILE A 201 -3.93 14.96 3.51
CA ILE A 201 -5.21 15.68 3.43
C ILE A 201 -5.22 16.78 4.49
N ASP A 202 -5.53 18.01 4.06
CA ASP A 202 -5.73 19.14 4.96
C ASP A 202 -6.80 18.77 6.02
N THR A 203 -6.63 19.19 7.27
CA THR A 203 -7.66 19.05 8.32
C THR A 203 -7.99 20.39 8.97
N ASP A 204 -9.18 20.49 9.57
CA ASP A 204 -9.49 21.59 10.48
C ASP A 204 -8.71 21.39 11.80
N PRO A 205 -7.81 22.31 12.19
CA PRO A 205 -6.93 22.08 13.35
C PRO A 205 -7.66 22.04 14.70
N GLY A 206 -8.91 22.49 14.78
CA GLY A 206 -9.71 22.49 16.01
C GLY A 206 -10.60 21.25 16.17
N THR A 207 -10.97 20.61 15.07
CA THR A 207 -11.95 19.52 15.05
C THR A 207 -11.43 18.21 14.44
N GLY A 208 -10.34 18.26 13.66
CA GLY A 208 -9.79 17.12 12.93
C GLY A 208 -10.58 16.74 11.69
N ALA A 209 -11.64 17.48 11.34
CA ALA A 209 -12.43 17.19 10.14
C ALA A 209 -11.60 17.40 8.86
N PHE A 210 -11.72 16.50 7.89
CA PHE A 210 -11.05 16.66 6.59
C PHE A 210 -11.47 17.95 5.89
N GLY A 211 -10.47 18.64 5.36
CA GLY A 211 -10.59 19.81 4.53
C GLY A 211 -10.88 19.45 3.08
N ASN A 212 -10.49 20.34 2.18
CA ASN A 212 -10.81 20.25 0.75
C ASN A 212 -9.57 20.24 -0.14
N LYS A 213 -8.40 19.87 0.41
CA LYS A 213 -7.15 19.75 -0.33
C LYS A 213 -6.48 18.43 -0.03
N GLY A 214 -5.85 17.89 -1.06
CA GLY A 214 -5.01 16.71 -0.99
C GLY A 214 -3.67 16.97 -1.63
N HIS A 215 -2.62 16.44 -1.01
CA HIS A 215 -1.25 16.57 -1.49
C HIS A 215 -0.52 15.23 -1.42
N ILE A 216 0.57 15.10 -2.16
CA ILE A 216 1.57 14.03 -1.97
C ILE A 216 2.89 14.67 -1.56
N PHE A 217 3.42 14.26 -0.41
CA PHE A 217 4.76 14.63 0.01
C PHE A 217 5.80 13.73 -0.63
N ILE A 218 6.96 14.32 -0.97
CA ILE A 218 8.10 13.61 -1.56
C ILE A 218 9.36 14.11 -0.87
N ALA A 219 10.00 13.28 -0.05
CA ALA A 219 11.30 13.54 0.55
C ALA A 219 12.39 12.77 -0.20
N VAL A 220 13.50 13.44 -0.52
CA VAL A 220 14.65 12.87 -1.22
C VAL A 220 15.94 13.16 -0.45
N SER A 221 16.72 12.14 -0.11
CA SER A 221 17.99 12.33 0.60
C SER A 221 18.99 13.10 -0.28
N GLU A 222 19.81 13.99 0.29
CA GLU A 222 20.84 14.75 -0.47
C GLU A 222 22.04 13.89 -0.89
N SER A 223 22.18 12.70 -0.32
CA SER A 223 23.28 11.79 -0.55
C SER A 223 22.85 10.33 -0.33
N ASN A 224 23.79 9.41 -0.52
CA ASN A 224 23.63 7.99 -0.19
C ASN A 224 23.57 7.68 1.30
N ASN A 225 23.71 8.66 2.16
CA ASN A 225 23.49 8.50 3.59
C ASN A 225 22.13 9.10 4.00
N PRO A 226 21.12 8.28 4.33
CA PRO A 226 19.80 8.75 4.72
C PRO A 226 19.76 9.36 6.13
N LEU A 227 20.86 9.30 6.90
CA LEU A 227 21.04 10.06 8.14
C LEU A 227 21.46 11.51 7.88
N GLY A 228 21.78 11.85 6.63
CA GLY A 228 22.09 13.19 6.19
C GLY A 228 20.85 14.06 6.01
N ASN A 229 20.98 15.05 5.13
CA ASN A 229 19.88 15.95 4.80
C ASN A 229 18.91 15.31 3.80
N TRP A 230 17.68 15.82 3.78
CA TRP A 230 16.58 15.47 2.90
C TRP A 230 15.92 16.73 2.36
N ASN A 231 15.67 16.77 1.06
CA ASN A 231 14.88 17.80 0.40
C ASN A 231 13.43 17.34 0.28
N VAL A 232 12.50 18.13 0.81
CA VAL A 232 11.07 17.82 0.82
C VAL A 232 10.36 18.69 -0.20
N TYR A 233 9.53 18.04 -1.01
CA TYR A 233 8.65 18.65 -1.98
C TYR A 233 7.21 18.23 -1.72
N VAL A 234 6.27 19.02 -2.22
CA VAL A 234 4.84 18.71 -2.19
C VAL A 234 4.23 18.88 -3.57
N LEU A 235 3.38 17.92 -3.93
CA LEU A 235 2.59 17.88 -5.16
C LEU A 235 1.11 18.07 -4.80
N ASP A 236 0.45 19.07 -5.40
CA ASP A 236 -0.99 19.32 -5.20
C ASP A 236 -1.83 18.45 -6.15
N VAL A 237 -2.61 17.56 -5.56
CA VAL A 237 -3.51 16.60 -6.24
C VAL A 237 -4.99 16.93 -6.05
N THR A 238 -5.30 18.09 -5.45
CA THR A 238 -6.65 18.49 -5.00
C THR A 238 -7.70 18.44 -6.11
N ASN A 239 -7.32 18.64 -7.37
CA ASN A 239 -8.25 18.74 -8.49
C ASN A 239 -8.12 17.58 -9.49
N ASP A 240 -7.37 16.54 -9.14
CA ASP A 240 -6.97 15.49 -10.06
C ASP A 240 -7.88 14.28 -9.91
N GLY A 241 -8.99 14.35 -10.62
CA GLY A 241 -9.98 13.29 -10.71
C GLY A 241 -10.50 13.17 -12.13
N ASP A 242 -10.93 11.97 -12.47
CA ASP A 242 -11.45 11.60 -13.77
C ASP A 242 -12.86 12.21 -13.97
N PRO A 243 -13.03 13.17 -14.91
CA PRO A 243 -14.31 13.77 -15.28
C PRO A 243 -15.46 12.80 -15.56
N ARG A 244 -15.22 11.52 -15.88
CA ARG A 244 -16.28 10.51 -16.05
C ARG A 244 -17.06 10.28 -14.76
N PHE A 245 -16.45 10.52 -13.61
CA PHE A 245 -17.09 10.47 -12.28
C PHE A 245 -17.50 11.86 -11.77
N GLY A 246 -17.38 12.89 -12.60
CA GLY A 246 -17.49 14.30 -12.21
C GLY A 246 -16.14 14.88 -11.76
N GLY A 247 -16.09 16.20 -11.59
CA GLY A 247 -14.89 16.87 -11.07
C GLY A 247 -14.66 16.59 -9.57
N CYS A 248 -13.67 17.29 -9.00
CA CYS A 248 -13.37 17.31 -7.56
C CYS A 248 -13.91 18.60 -6.88
N PRO A 249 -15.24 18.85 -6.81
CA PRO A 249 -15.77 20.12 -6.30
C PRO A 249 -15.48 20.35 -4.80
N THR A 250 -15.26 19.28 -4.04
CA THR A 250 -14.88 19.28 -2.63
C THR A 250 -13.39 19.00 -2.42
N GLY A 251 -12.60 18.98 -3.50
CA GLY A 251 -11.22 18.50 -3.49
C GLY A 251 -11.11 16.98 -3.68
N CYS A 252 -9.92 16.52 -4.02
CA CYS A 252 -9.56 15.13 -4.17
C CYS A 252 -8.28 14.83 -3.37
N ALA A 253 -8.21 13.62 -2.82
CA ALA A 253 -7.02 13.03 -2.25
C ALA A 253 -6.48 11.95 -3.18
N GLY A 254 -5.16 11.78 -3.19
CA GLY A 254 -4.49 10.68 -3.87
C GLY A 254 -4.24 9.55 -2.89
N ASP A 255 -5.15 8.59 -2.83
CA ASP A 255 -5.03 7.43 -1.95
C ASP A 255 -4.02 6.41 -2.51
N GLN A 256 -3.32 5.73 -1.60
CA GLN A 256 -2.25 4.77 -1.88
C GLN A 256 -1.30 5.24 -3.00
N PRO A 257 -0.41 6.22 -2.75
CA PRO A 257 0.52 6.73 -3.75
C PRO A 257 1.57 5.67 -4.11
N LEU A 258 1.24 4.78 -5.05
CA LEU A 258 2.09 3.73 -5.60
C LEU A 258 3.27 4.36 -6.33
N ILE A 259 4.46 3.79 -6.16
CA ILE A 259 5.69 4.35 -6.74
C ILE A 259 6.45 3.36 -7.63
N GLY A 260 7.22 3.92 -8.56
CA GLY A 260 8.22 3.21 -9.35
C GLY A 260 9.18 4.18 -10.03
N ALA A 261 10.15 3.64 -10.76
CA ALA A 261 11.23 4.41 -11.34
C ALA A 261 11.90 3.67 -12.51
N ASP A 262 12.25 4.45 -13.54
CA ASP A 262 13.12 4.04 -14.63
C ASP A 262 14.43 4.86 -14.60
N ALA A 263 15.25 4.78 -15.66
CA ALA A 263 16.52 5.51 -15.72
C ALA A 263 16.38 7.05 -15.72
N ASN A 264 15.17 7.58 -15.92
CA ASN A 264 14.93 9.00 -16.21
C ASN A 264 13.86 9.62 -15.31
N GLY A 265 12.88 8.82 -14.88
CA GLY A 265 11.68 9.27 -14.22
C GLY A 265 11.43 8.61 -12.87
N PHE A 266 10.81 9.39 -11.98
CA PHE A 266 10.15 8.90 -10.78
C PHE A 266 8.64 9.01 -10.99
N TYR A 267 7.91 7.94 -10.70
CA TYR A 267 6.50 7.78 -11.03
C TYR A 267 5.70 7.61 -9.76
N ILE A 268 4.63 8.40 -9.62
CA ILE A 268 3.65 8.25 -8.55
C ILE A 268 2.29 8.01 -9.20
N SER A 269 1.62 6.94 -8.83
CA SER A 269 0.23 6.68 -9.24
C SER A 269 -0.67 6.62 -8.01
N THR A 270 -1.80 7.31 -8.05
CA THR A 270 -2.75 7.36 -6.93
C THR A 270 -4.13 6.90 -7.38
N ASN A 271 -4.88 6.30 -6.47
CA ASN A 271 -6.33 6.16 -6.64
C ASN A 271 -6.98 7.47 -6.15
N ALA A 272 -7.59 8.26 -7.05
CA ALA A 272 -8.18 9.52 -6.61
C ALA A 272 -9.53 9.30 -5.91
N PHE A 273 -9.73 9.99 -4.80
CA PHE A 273 -11.01 10.04 -4.07
C PHE A 273 -11.46 11.47 -3.88
N GLY A 274 -12.74 11.76 -4.15
CA GLY A 274 -13.32 13.02 -3.71
C GLY A 274 -13.25 13.15 -2.20
N LEU A 275 -12.83 14.30 -1.68
CA LEU A 275 -12.92 14.60 -0.25
C LEU A 275 -14.39 14.77 0.16
N PRO A 276 -14.77 14.49 1.42
CA PRO A 276 -16.10 14.03 1.81
C PRO A 276 -17.31 14.68 1.09
N PRO A 277 -18.26 13.86 0.56
CA PRO A 277 -18.33 12.40 0.69
C PRO A 277 -17.37 11.66 -0.23
N SER A 278 -16.67 10.68 0.33
CA SER A 278 -15.62 9.96 -0.37
C SER A 278 -16.15 9.07 -1.47
N THR A 279 -15.69 9.32 -2.69
CA THR A 279 -16.11 8.58 -3.88
C THR A 279 -14.96 8.51 -4.87
N PHE A 280 -14.80 7.38 -5.53
CA PHE A 280 -13.72 7.19 -6.49
C PHE A 280 -13.74 8.18 -7.64
N ARG A 281 -12.54 8.54 -8.10
CA ARG A 281 -12.28 9.49 -9.18
C ARG A 281 -11.18 8.99 -10.14
N GLY A 282 -10.94 7.68 -10.25
CA GLY A 282 -10.01 7.14 -11.25
C GLY A 282 -8.54 7.18 -10.83
N ALA A 283 -7.73 6.31 -11.42
CA ALA A 283 -6.28 6.35 -11.27
C ALA A 283 -5.68 7.62 -11.90
N GLN A 284 -4.76 8.28 -11.19
CA GLN A 284 -3.96 9.40 -11.67
C GLN A 284 -2.49 9.00 -11.71
N LEU A 285 -1.75 9.43 -12.74
CA LEU A 285 -0.32 9.16 -12.87
C LEU A 285 0.48 10.47 -12.97
N TYR A 286 1.46 10.63 -12.09
CA TYR A 286 2.37 11.77 -12.04
C TYR A 286 3.78 11.30 -12.37
N VAL A 287 4.40 11.97 -13.34
CA VAL A 287 5.71 11.61 -13.89
C VAL A 287 6.68 12.76 -13.69
N LEU A 288 7.74 12.51 -12.93
CA LEU A 288 8.73 13.51 -12.55
C LEU A 288 10.10 13.13 -13.10
N SER A 289 10.93 14.12 -13.41
CA SER A 289 12.34 13.85 -13.70
C SER A 289 13.05 13.42 -12.42
N LEU A 290 13.64 12.22 -12.43
CA LEU A 290 14.39 11.68 -11.31
C LEU A 290 15.61 12.57 -10.99
N SER A 291 16.38 12.92 -12.02
CA SER A 291 17.56 13.77 -11.88
C SER A 291 17.24 15.17 -11.34
N ALA A 292 16.07 15.73 -11.68
CA ALA A 292 15.64 17.01 -11.14
C ALA A 292 15.35 16.93 -9.63
N LEU A 293 14.69 15.87 -9.16
CA LEU A 293 14.42 15.63 -7.74
C LEU A 293 15.73 15.50 -6.92
N GLU A 294 16.69 14.76 -7.46
CA GLU A 294 18.00 14.50 -6.82
C GLU A 294 18.93 15.72 -6.83
N SER A 295 18.78 16.63 -7.79
CA SER A 295 19.59 17.84 -7.88
C SER A 295 19.33 18.86 -6.74
N GLY A 296 18.23 18.69 -6.00
CA GLY A 296 17.84 19.57 -4.90
C GLY A 296 17.04 20.81 -5.32
N PRO A 297 16.77 21.74 -4.38
CA PRO A 297 15.77 22.80 -4.53
C PRO A 297 16.13 23.94 -5.50
N GLY A 298 17.26 23.85 -6.19
CA GLY A 298 17.76 24.92 -7.06
C GLY A 298 16.98 25.13 -8.36
N GLY A 299 16.08 24.20 -8.72
CA GLY A 299 15.32 24.21 -9.99
C GLY A 299 13.81 24.16 -9.80
N SER A 300 13.06 24.62 -10.82
CA SER A 300 11.62 24.37 -10.90
C SER A 300 11.39 22.93 -11.34
N ILE A 301 10.79 22.12 -10.49
CA ILE A 301 10.41 20.74 -10.81
C ILE A 301 8.94 20.73 -11.20
N THR A 302 8.61 20.04 -12.29
CA THR A 302 7.25 19.94 -12.82
C THR A 302 6.95 18.48 -13.10
N ALA A 303 5.87 17.96 -12.52
CA ALA A 303 5.32 16.67 -12.88
C ALA A 303 4.49 16.78 -14.17
N ILE A 304 4.60 15.81 -15.06
CA ILE A 304 3.59 15.57 -16.09
C ILE A 304 2.51 14.71 -15.47
N HIS A 305 1.28 15.19 -15.53
CA HIS A 305 0.13 14.49 -15.00
C HIS A 305 -0.68 13.86 -16.14
N PHE A 306 -1.03 12.58 -15.98
CA PHE A 306 -1.94 11.83 -16.83
C PHE A 306 -3.18 11.39 -16.04
N GLY A 307 -4.34 11.90 -16.45
CA GLY A 307 -5.66 11.48 -15.96
C GLY A 307 -6.47 10.77 -17.03
N ASP A 308 -7.73 10.42 -16.74
CA ASP A 308 -8.66 9.74 -17.66
C ASP A 308 -8.14 8.41 -18.22
N LEU A 309 -7.28 7.74 -17.46
CA LEU A 309 -6.64 6.50 -17.86
C LEU A 309 -7.68 5.37 -17.95
N SER A 310 -7.53 4.49 -18.95
CA SER A 310 -8.51 3.44 -19.22
C SER A 310 -7.84 2.12 -19.59
N ALA A 311 -8.30 1.02 -19.00
CA ALA A 311 -7.90 -0.34 -19.34
C ALA A 311 -9.14 -1.20 -19.60
N ALA A 312 -9.05 -2.06 -20.62
CA ALA A 312 -10.13 -2.97 -21.00
C ALA A 312 -11.50 -2.28 -21.23
N GLY A 313 -11.49 -1.03 -21.71
CA GLY A 313 -12.70 -0.23 -21.95
C GLY A 313 -13.34 0.38 -20.71
N LEU A 314 -12.67 0.31 -19.55
CA LEU A 314 -13.13 0.85 -18.27
C LEU A 314 -12.13 1.88 -17.73
N PRO A 315 -12.55 2.82 -16.87
CA PRO A 315 -11.63 3.65 -16.10
C PRO A 315 -10.62 2.78 -15.36
N ALA A 316 -9.34 3.15 -15.42
CA ALA A 316 -8.31 2.44 -14.68
C ALA A 316 -8.52 2.64 -13.17
N ARG A 317 -8.48 1.54 -12.41
CA ARG A 317 -8.68 1.56 -10.96
C ARG A 317 -7.39 1.94 -10.23
N SER A 318 -6.36 1.13 -10.43
CA SER A 318 -5.04 1.30 -9.82
C SER A 318 -3.97 0.87 -10.82
N ILE A 319 -2.87 1.63 -10.91
CA ILE A 319 -1.78 1.42 -11.85
C ILE A 319 -0.49 1.37 -11.04
N GLN A 320 0.12 0.21 -10.90
CA GLN A 320 1.37 0.05 -10.15
C GLN A 320 2.55 0.28 -11.10
N PRO A 321 3.34 1.36 -10.93
CA PRO A 321 4.58 1.55 -11.67
C PRO A 321 5.61 0.49 -11.29
N ALA A 322 6.49 0.16 -12.24
CA ALA A 322 7.54 -0.81 -11.99
C ALA A 322 8.72 -0.15 -11.28
N THR A 323 9.37 -0.90 -10.41
CA THR A 323 10.73 -0.57 -9.97
C THR A 323 11.73 -1.39 -10.77
N VAL A 324 12.93 -0.85 -10.98
CA VAL A 324 14.07 -1.63 -11.47
C VAL A 324 15.02 -1.86 -10.28
N PRO A 325 15.40 -3.10 -9.98
CA PRO A 325 16.24 -3.39 -8.83
C PRO A 325 17.67 -2.91 -9.03
N PRO A 326 18.44 -2.71 -7.94
CA PRO A 326 19.87 -2.44 -8.05
C PRO A 326 20.62 -3.42 -8.95
N GLY A 327 21.46 -2.89 -9.84
CA GLY A 327 22.16 -3.66 -10.87
C GLY A 327 21.29 -4.17 -12.03
N GLY A 328 20.00 -3.88 -12.02
CA GLY A 328 19.06 -4.19 -13.10
C GLY A 328 19.31 -3.35 -14.36
N VAL A 329 18.65 -3.73 -15.45
CA VAL A 329 18.76 -3.04 -16.74
C VAL A 329 17.43 -2.33 -17.04
N TYR A 330 17.46 -1.01 -17.08
CA TYR A 330 16.32 -0.19 -17.51
C TYR A 330 15.98 -0.43 -18.98
N GLU A 331 14.70 -0.36 -19.35
CA GLU A 331 14.29 -0.42 -20.75
C GLU A 331 14.61 0.92 -21.45
N SER A 332 15.53 0.86 -22.41
CA SER A 332 16.05 2.04 -23.12
C SER A 332 15.43 2.22 -24.51
N ALA A 333 14.68 1.25 -25.00
CA ALA A 333 13.98 1.34 -26.27
C ALA A 333 13.00 2.52 -26.28
N SER A 334 12.72 3.03 -27.49
CA SER A 334 11.78 4.12 -27.72
C SER A 334 12.07 5.41 -26.93
N GLY A 335 13.36 5.69 -26.69
CA GLY A 335 13.80 6.87 -25.94
C GLY A 335 13.67 6.71 -24.43
N GLY A 336 13.80 5.49 -23.91
CA GLY A 336 13.45 5.13 -22.53
C GLY A 336 11.99 4.74 -22.42
N THR A 337 11.71 3.65 -21.70
CA THR A 337 10.36 3.14 -21.47
C THR A 337 10.21 2.74 -20.01
N GLU A 338 9.14 3.23 -19.38
CA GLU A 338 8.66 2.73 -18.09
C GLU A 338 7.45 1.81 -18.30
N TYR A 339 7.39 0.73 -17.53
CA TYR A 339 6.31 -0.24 -17.56
C TYR A 339 5.46 -0.19 -16.28
N PHE A 340 4.18 -0.56 -16.40
CA PHE A 340 3.25 -0.60 -15.26
C PHE A 340 2.35 -1.83 -15.39
N MET A 341 1.73 -2.26 -14.28
CA MET A 341 0.68 -3.29 -14.31
C MET A 341 -0.56 -2.87 -13.50
N SER A 342 -1.72 -3.35 -13.94
CA SER A 342 -2.99 -3.20 -13.23
C SER A 342 -3.78 -4.49 -13.23
N ALA A 343 -4.40 -4.80 -12.09
CA ALA A 343 -5.57 -5.68 -12.07
C ALA A 343 -6.73 -4.99 -12.81
N VAL A 344 -7.62 -5.79 -13.40
CA VAL A 344 -8.77 -5.36 -14.20
C VAL A 344 -10.02 -6.03 -13.65
N ASP A 345 -10.20 -6.06 -12.31
CA ASP A 345 -11.43 -6.54 -11.65
C ASP A 345 -12.36 -5.35 -11.33
N PRO A 346 -13.31 -5.00 -12.21
CA PRO A 346 -14.22 -3.88 -12.00
C PRO A 346 -15.44 -4.24 -11.14
N THR A 347 -15.55 -5.49 -10.67
CA THR A 347 -16.73 -5.98 -9.96
C THR A 347 -16.43 -6.49 -8.56
N HIS A 348 -15.16 -6.49 -8.14
CA HIS A 348 -14.69 -7.16 -6.92
C HIS A 348 -15.13 -8.63 -6.86
N LEU A 349 -15.12 -9.31 -8.01
CA LEU A 349 -15.54 -10.71 -8.13
C LEU A 349 -14.37 -11.60 -8.53
N LEU A 350 -14.32 -11.98 -9.81
CA LEU A 350 -13.26 -12.75 -10.42
C LEU A 350 -12.95 -12.11 -11.76
N ASP A 351 -11.67 -11.95 -12.07
CA ASP A 351 -11.20 -11.59 -13.40
C ASP A 351 -10.04 -12.50 -13.80
N ASN A 352 -9.65 -12.47 -15.06
CA ASN A 352 -8.54 -13.24 -15.61
C ASN A 352 -7.72 -12.39 -16.60
N ARG A 353 -7.75 -11.07 -16.44
CA ARG A 353 -7.07 -10.11 -17.29
C ARG A 353 -6.19 -9.20 -16.45
N ILE A 354 -5.02 -8.89 -16.98
CA ILE A 354 -4.12 -7.86 -16.46
C ILE A 354 -3.89 -6.84 -17.56
N ALA A 355 -3.84 -5.57 -17.20
CA ALA A 355 -3.34 -4.53 -18.10
C ALA A 355 -1.83 -4.35 -17.88
N VAL A 356 -1.06 -4.44 -18.96
CA VAL A 356 0.35 -3.99 -18.99
C VAL A 356 0.37 -2.66 -19.70
N TRP A 357 1.00 -1.66 -19.07
CA TRP A 357 1.13 -0.32 -19.61
C TRP A 357 2.57 -0.01 -19.97
N ALA A 358 2.76 0.92 -20.89
CA ALA A 358 4.07 1.48 -21.22
C ALA A 358 3.96 2.99 -21.45
N LEU A 359 4.87 3.73 -20.81
CA LEU A 359 5.15 5.13 -21.08
C LEU A 359 6.52 5.25 -21.73
N THR A 360 6.59 5.79 -22.93
CA THR A 360 7.82 5.85 -23.73
C THR A 360 8.38 7.26 -23.82
N ASN A 361 9.60 7.38 -24.36
CA ASN A 361 10.35 8.62 -24.48
C ASN A 361 10.68 9.27 -23.12
N THR A 362 10.84 8.45 -22.08
CA THR A 362 11.09 8.91 -20.70
C THR A 362 12.37 9.71 -20.56
N SER A 363 13.38 9.47 -21.42
CA SER A 363 14.60 10.29 -21.46
C SER A 363 14.36 11.78 -21.75
N SER A 364 13.22 12.13 -22.36
CA SER A 364 12.84 13.53 -22.57
C SER A 364 12.61 14.31 -21.27
N LEU A 365 12.33 13.60 -20.14
CA LEU A 365 12.17 14.20 -18.82
C LEU A 365 13.40 14.99 -18.37
N ASN A 366 14.60 14.60 -18.82
CA ASN A 366 15.86 15.27 -18.49
C ASN A 366 16.11 16.54 -19.34
N SER A 367 15.12 16.99 -20.12
CA SER A 367 15.21 18.19 -20.95
C SER A 367 13.84 18.89 -21.05
N THR A 368 13.27 19.01 -22.25
CA THR A 368 11.87 19.39 -22.42
C THR A 368 11.04 18.11 -22.52
N PRO A 369 10.18 17.81 -21.53
CA PRO A 369 9.39 16.60 -21.55
C PRO A 369 8.50 16.50 -22.79
N ALA A 370 8.56 15.36 -23.48
CA ALA A 370 7.84 15.08 -24.71
C ALA A 370 7.21 13.69 -24.64
N LEU A 371 6.45 13.45 -23.57
CA LEU A 371 5.75 12.20 -23.32
C LEU A 371 4.37 12.20 -24.00
N SER A 372 3.97 11.04 -24.51
CA SER A 372 2.58 10.78 -24.91
C SER A 372 1.84 10.07 -23.77
N SER A 373 0.51 10.02 -23.82
CA SER A 373 -0.27 9.21 -22.88
C SER A 373 0.28 7.77 -22.82
N PRO A 374 0.31 7.14 -21.63
CA PRO A 374 0.59 5.72 -21.50
C PRO A 374 -0.30 4.89 -22.42
N SER A 375 0.31 3.90 -23.09
CA SER A 375 -0.41 2.88 -23.85
C SER A 375 -0.61 1.64 -22.99
N ASN A 376 -1.65 0.84 -23.23
CA ASN A 376 -1.81 -0.46 -22.57
C ASN A 376 -2.22 -1.57 -23.52
N VAL A 377 -1.92 -2.80 -23.09
CA VAL A 377 -2.40 -4.05 -23.68
C VAL A 377 -3.01 -4.92 -22.59
N ILE A 378 -4.11 -5.59 -22.92
CA ILE A 378 -4.77 -6.52 -22.00
C ILE A 378 -4.25 -7.93 -22.26
N VAL A 379 -3.73 -8.56 -21.21
CA VAL A 379 -3.15 -9.89 -21.23
C VAL A 379 -4.08 -10.86 -20.50
N GLY A 380 -4.41 -11.98 -21.14
CA GLY A 380 -5.14 -13.08 -20.48
C GLY A 380 -4.24 -13.85 -19.52
N THR A 381 -4.77 -14.17 -18.34
CA THR A 381 -4.06 -14.78 -17.21
C THR A 381 -4.89 -15.90 -16.59
N GLU A 382 -4.37 -16.55 -15.55
CA GLU A 382 -5.19 -17.35 -14.64
C GLU A 382 -6.17 -16.46 -13.85
N VAL A 383 -7.23 -17.08 -13.32
CA VAL A 383 -8.29 -16.36 -12.62
C VAL A 383 -7.80 -15.85 -11.26
N TYR A 384 -8.14 -14.62 -10.90
CA TYR A 384 -7.95 -14.08 -9.56
C TYR A 384 -9.22 -13.35 -9.12
N GLY A 385 -9.26 -12.86 -7.89
CA GLY A 385 -10.36 -12.00 -7.45
C GLY A 385 -10.36 -11.74 -5.95
N PHE A 386 -11.32 -10.93 -5.50
CA PHE A 386 -11.34 -10.39 -4.14
C PHE A 386 -11.34 -11.48 -3.04
N PRO A 387 -10.36 -11.51 -2.13
CA PRO A 387 -10.23 -12.54 -1.10
C PRO A 387 -11.23 -12.37 0.06
N PRO A 388 -11.63 -13.47 0.73
CA PRO A 388 -12.40 -13.39 1.97
C PRO A 388 -11.52 -13.01 3.17
N SER A 389 -12.13 -12.49 4.23
CA SER A 389 -11.48 -12.33 5.54
C SER A 389 -10.99 -13.68 6.09
N THR A 390 -9.92 -13.64 6.88
CA THR A 390 -9.19 -14.80 7.37
C THR A 390 -9.42 -15.02 8.86
N GLU A 391 -9.62 -16.27 9.25
CA GLU A 391 -9.62 -16.65 10.67
C GLU A 391 -8.20 -16.66 11.22
N GLN A 392 -8.07 -16.51 12.54
CA GLN A 392 -6.79 -16.60 13.22
C GLN A 392 -6.81 -17.65 14.32
N LYS A 393 -5.61 -18.03 14.76
CA LYS A 393 -5.44 -18.98 15.85
C LYS A 393 -5.92 -18.34 17.16
N PRO A 394 -6.73 -19.04 17.98
CA PRO A 394 -7.13 -18.53 19.28
C PRO A 394 -5.96 -18.31 20.23
N GLY A 395 -6.04 -17.24 21.02
CA GLY A 395 -5.01 -16.90 21.99
C GLY A 395 -5.43 -15.80 22.96
N PRO A 396 -4.47 -15.25 23.72
CA PRO A 396 -4.73 -14.12 24.60
C PRO A 396 -5.14 -12.88 23.80
N THR A 397 -6.26 -12.26 24.18
CA THR A 397 -6.81 -11.02 23.57
C THR A 397 -7.11 -9.99 24.67
N PRO A 398 -6.08 -9.36 25.28
CA PRO A 398 -6.26 -8.43 26.40
C PRO A 398 -7.21 -7.25 26.12
N LEU A 399 -7.22 -6.69 24.90
CA LEU A 399 -8.13 -5.63 24.51
C LEU A 399 -9.58 -6.14 24.49
N ARG A 400 -9.84 -7.27 23.81
CA ARG A 400 -11.16 -7.90 23.83
C ARG A 400 -11.67 -8.16 25.26
N ASP A 401 -10.79 -8.67 26.13
CA ASP A 401 -11.13 -8.98 27.52
C ASP A 401 -11.38 -7.70 28.34
N PHE A 402 -10.60 -6.63 28.09
CA PHE A 402 -10.80 -5.32 28.69
C PHE A 402 -12.15 -4.71 28.29
N LEU A 403 -12.49 -4.73 27.01
CA LEU A 403 -13.77 -4.23 26.48
C LEU A 403 -14.98 -4.95 27.10
N ALA A 404 -14.83 -6.22 27.49
CA ALA A 404 -15.86 -6.99 28.17
C ALA A 404 -15.93 -6.77 29.70
N SER A 405 -15.05 -5.93 30.27
CA SER A 405 -14.90 -5.73 31.71
C SER A 405 -15.71 -4.54 32.25
N PRO A 406 -16.03 -4.51 33.57
CA PRO A 406 -16.57 -3.31 34.21
C PRO A 406 -15.64 -2.08 34.12
N ALA A 407 -14.34 -2.28 33.91
CA ALA A 407 -13.39 -1.18 33.77
C ALA A 407 -13.63 -0.40 32.47
N ALA A 408 -13.93 -1.09 31.35
CA ALA A 408 -14.30 -0.42 30.10
C ALA A 408 -15.60 0.39 30.23
N ALA A 409 -16.55 -0.05 31.05
CA ALA A 409 -17.78 0.72 31.33
C ALA A 409 -17.53 2.01 32.12
N GLN A 410 -16.49 2.02 32.95
CA GLN A 410 -16.06 3.19 33.72
C GLN A 410 -15.09 4.07 32.94
N ASP A 411 -14.56 3.57 31.82
CA ASP A 411 -13.64 4.28 30.97
C ASP A 411 -14.38 5.38 30.19
N PRO A 412 -13.95 6.65 30.30
CA PRO A 412 -14.65 7.76 29.65
C PRO A 412 -14.55 7.72 28.11
N THR A 413 -13.59 6.99 27.54
CA THR A 413 -13.41 6.85 26.08
C THR A 413 -14.29 5.74 25.50
N ILE A 414 -14.60 4.70 26.28
CA ILE A 414 -15.35 3.52 25.83
C ILE A 414 -16.82 3.58 26.30
N GLY A 415 -17.05 3.89 27.57
CA GLY A 415 -18.38 4.13 28.13
C GLY A 415 -19.35 2.95 28.08
N GLY A 416 -18.85 1.70 27.98
CA GLY A 416 -19.70 0.52 27.84
C GLY A 416 -19.00 -0.82 28.06
N ILE A 417 -19.81 -1.89 28.15
CA ILE A 417 -19.34 -3.28 28.16
C ILE A 417 -19.65 -3.89 26.80
N PHE A 418 -18.62 -4.32 26.08
CA PHE A 418 -18.72 -4.87 24.74
C PHE A 418 -18.22 -6.32 24.75
N LYS A 419 -19.14 -7.26 24.51
CA LYS A 419 -18.84 -8.69 24.43
C LYS A 419 -18.53 -9.08 23.00
N ASN A 420 -17.28 -8.85 22.60
CA ASN A 420 -16.77 -9.19 21.29
C ASN A 420 -16.40 -10.68 21.19
N HIS A 421 -16.37 -11.20 19.97
CA HIS A 421 -15.70 -12.48 19.65
C HIS A 421 -14.29 -12.17 19.18
N GLU A 422 -13.39 -13.16 19.12
CA GLU A 422 -12.13 -12.99 18.37
C GLU A 422 -12.43 -12.53 16.94
N GLU A 423 -11.68 -11.53 16.47
CA GLU A 423 -11.87 -10.92 15.16
C GLU A 423 -11.26 -11.77 14.04
N LEU A 424 -11.78 -11.56 12.83
CA LEU A 424 -11.17 -12.02 11.59
C LEU A 424 -10.18 -10.96 11.09
N LEU A 425 -9.22 -11.35 10.28
CA LEU A 425 -8.32 -10.43 9.58
C LEU A 425 -8.87 -10.09 8.21
N ALA A 426 -8.91 -8.81 7.86
CA ALA A 426 -9.20 -8.40 6.50
C ALA A 426 -8.06 -8.84 5.56
N ALA A 427 -8.43 -9.28 4.36
CA ALA A 427 -7.49 -9.56 3.26
C ALA A 427 -7.71 -8.59 2.08
N ASN A 428 -8.59 -7.62 2.31
CA ASN A 428 -9.49 -6.80 1.49
C ASN A 428 -8.88 -6.02 0.31
N ASP A 429 -7.97 -6.63 -0.43
CA ASP A 429 -7.36 -6.05 -1.62
C ASP A 429 -7.23 -7.07 -2.75
N ASP A 430 -7.22 -6.59 -3.98
CA ASP A 430 -7.09 -7.34 -5.24
C ASP A 430 -6.28 -6.55 -6.28
N ARG A 431 -5.61 -5.47 -5.85
CA ARG A 431 -4.73 -4.63 -6.66
C ARG A 431 -3.31 -5.20 -6.71
N MET A 432 -2.56 -4.73 -7.70
CA MET A 432 -1.12 -4.96 -7.81
C MET A 432 -0.40 -4.25 -6.67
N GLN A 433 0.24 -5.00 -5.78
CA GLN A 433 0.89 -4.42 -4.60
C GLN A 433 2.31 -3.91 -4.88
N GLN A 434 3.05 -4.62 -5.74
CA GLN A 434 4.36 -4.20 -6.25
C GLN A 434 4.57 -4.78 -7.64
N VAL A 435 5.26 -4.02 -8.50
CA VAL A 435 5.72 -4.49 -9.81
C VAL A 435 7.22 -4.24 -9.90
N VAL A 436 7.97 -5.24 -10.32
CA VAL A 436 9.41 -5.13 -10.55
C VAL A 436 9.73 -5.50 -11.99
N PHE A 437 10.42 -4.61 -12.71
CA PHE A 437 10.99 -4.90 -14.02
C PHE A 437 12.43 -5.38 -13.85
N ALA A 438 12.64 -6.68 -14.01
CA ALA A 438 13.94 -7.31 -13.83
C ALA A 438 14.15 -8.42 -14.85
N ASN A 439 15.35 -8.47 -15.43
CA ASN A 439 15.76 -9.47 -16.42
C ASN A 439 14.78 -9.56 -17.62
N GLY A 440 14.32 -8.40 -18.12
CA GLY A 440 13.41 -8.30 -19.26
C GLY A 440 11.97 -8.77 -18.99
N MET A 441 11.60 -8.94 -17.72
CA MET A 441 10.28 -9.41 -17.29
C MET A 441 9.70 -8.49 -16.22
N LEU A 442 8.37 -8.40 -16.20
CA LEU A 442 7.59 -7.80 -15.12
C LEU A 442 7.16 -8.89 -14.15
N TRP A 443 7.42 -8.67 -12.87
CA TRP A 443 7.11 -9.57 -11.78
C TRP A 443 6.14 -8.89 -10.82
N SER A 444 5.04 -9.55 -10.49
CA SER A 444 4.03 -9.00 -9.60
C SER A 444 3.23 -10.09 -8.88
N ALA A 445 2.58 -9.72 -7.78
CA ALA A 445 1.61 -10.53 -7.08
C ALA A 445 0.42 -9.67 -6.60
N ILE A 446 -0.71 -10.33 -6.42
CA ILE A 446 -1.95 -9.75 -5.89
C ILE A 446 -2.54 -10.69 -4.84
N PRO A 447 -3.20 -10.16 -3.81
CA PRO A 447 -4.08 -10.99 -2.99
C PRO A 447 -5.21 -11.55 -3.87
N SER A 448 -5.59 -12.81 -3.62
CA SER A 448 -6.60 -13.49 -4.42
C SER A 448 -7.37 -14.51 -3.61
N ILE A 449 -8.67 -14.63 -3.89
CA ILE A 449 -9.47 -15.78 -3.47
C ILE A 449 -8.93 -17.08 -4.09
N VAL A 450 -8.74 -18.12 -3.26
CA VAL A 450 -8.32 -19.45 -3.69
C VAL A 450 -9.06 -20.56 -2.96
N LYS A 451 -9.09 -21.75 -3.56
CA LYS A 451 -9.72 -22.95 -3.00
C LYS A 451 -8.86 -24.20 -3.19
N PRO A 452 -7.69 -24.31 -2.54
CA PRO A 452 -6.80 -25.45 -2.68
C PRO A 452 -7.47 -26.78 -2.25
N GLN A 453 -8.05 -26.86 -1.04
CA GLN A 453 -8.94 -27.95 -0.58
C GLN A 453 -9.84 -27.48 0.57
N GLY A 454 -11.15 -27.65 0.49
CA GLY A 454 -12.09 -27.22 1.54
C GLY A 454 -12.74 -25.86 1.24
N PRO A 455 -12.95 -24.96 2.22
CA PRO A 455 -13.53 -23.64 1.99
C PRO A 455 -12.60 -22.73 1.16
N VAL A 456 -13.17 -21.65 0.65
CA VAL A 456 -12.41 -20.55 0.03
C VAL A 456 -11.59 -19.83 1.10
N ARG A 457 -10.45 -19.29 0.72
CA ARG A 457 -9.53 -18.57 1.61
C ARG A 457 -8.78 -17.49 0.83
N ALA A 458 -8.07 -16.62 1.55
CA ALA A 458 -7.12 -15.70 0.95
C ALA A 458 -5.81 -16.43 0.59
N GLY A 459 -5.30 -16.16 -0.61
CA GLY A 459 -4.00 -16.58 -1.09
C GLY A 459 -3.38 -15.46 -1.93
N ALA A 460 -2.28 -15.77 -2.61
CA ALA A 460 -1.66 -14.85 -3.55
C ALA A 460 -1.72 -15.44 -4.96
N ALA A 461 -2.13 -14.66 -5.96
CA ALA A 461 -1.84 -14.95 -7.36
C ALA A 461 -0.58 -14.18 -7.77
N TRP A 462 0.30 -14.79 -8.55
CA TRP A 462 1.53 -14.17 -9.03
C TRP A 462 1.67 -14.31 -10.54
N PHE A 463 2.31 -13.32 -11.16
CA PHE A 463 2.43 -13.22 -12.60
C PHE A 463 3.83 -12.75 -12.99
N ILE A 464 4.38 -13.40 -14.01
CA ILE A 464 5.64 -13.03 -14.66
C ILE A 464 5.32 -12.82 -16.13
N LEU A 465 5.44 -11.59 -16.61
CA LEU A 465 5.12 -11.22 -17.98
C LEU A 465 6.37 -10.71 -18.70
N SER A 466 6.47 -10.97 -19.99
CA SER A 466 7.48 -10.35 -20.85
C SER A 466 6.80 -9.20 -21.61
N PRO A 467 7.11 -7.93 -21.30
CA PRO A 467 6.67 -6.80 -22.08
C PRO A 467 7.58 -6.56 -23.29
N SER A 468 7.07 -5.91 -24.33
CA SER A 468 7.86 -5.40 -25.43
C SER A 468 7.17 -4.21 -26.07
N PHE A 469 7.93 -3.12 -26.29
CA PHE A 469 7.46 -1.99 -27.07
C PHE A 469 8.30 -1.87 -28.35
N SER A 470 7.69 -2.16 -29.50
CA SER A 470 8.38 -2.14 -30.79
C SER A 470 7.48 -1.60 -31.88
N GLY A 471 8.05 -0.79 -32.79
CA GLY A 471 7.31 -0.19 -33.90
C GLY A 471 6.10 0.66 -33.46
N GLY A 472 6.16 1.28 -32.28
CA GLY A 472 5.05 2.07 -31.73
C GLY A 472 3.90 1.25 -31.12
N THR A 473 4.09 -0.05 -30.95
CA THR A 473 3.06 -0.97 -30.42
C THR A 473 3.58 -1.65 -29.15
N LEU A 474 2.77 -1.59 -28.09
CA LEU A 474 2.97 -2.37 -26.88
C LEU A 474 2.41 -3.79 -27.07
N SER A 475 3.20 -4.78 -26.66
CA SER A 475 2.78 -6.17 -26.52
C SER A 475 3.28 -6.73 -25.19
N ALA A 476 2.57 -7.71 -24.65
CA ALA A 476 3.00 -8.43 -23.47
C ALA A 476 2.46 -9.85 -23.51
N SER A 477 3.18 -10.78 -22.91
CA SER A 477 2.78 -12.19 -22.82
C SER A 477 3.14 -12.77 -21.45
N VAL A 478 2.32 -13.69 -20.96
CA VAL A 478 2.62 -14.43 -19.73
C VAL A 478 3.81 -15.36 -19.99
N VAL A 479 4.88 -15.20 -19.22
CA VAL A 479 6.01 -16.12 -19.16
C VAL A 479 5.68 -17.26 -18.21
N ASN A 480 5.20 -16.92 -17.01
CA ASN A 480 4.78 -17.87 -15.99
C ASN A 480 3.78 -17.19 -15.03
N GLN A 481 2.97 -17.99 -14.36
CA GLN A 481 1.98 -17.51 -13.39
C GLN A 481 1.57 -18.67 -12.48
N GLY A 482 0.96 -18.34 -11.34
CA GLY A 482 0.43 -19.34 -10.42
C GLY A 482 -0.05 -18.73 -9.12
N TYR A 483 -0.05 -19.55 -8.07
CA TYR A 483 -0.56 -19.15 -6.76
C TYR A 483 0.38 -19.53 -5.62
N VAL A 484 0.31 -18.78 -4.53
CA VAL A 484 0.69 -19.23 -3.19
C VAL A 484 -0.59 -19.48 -2.41
N ALA A 485 -0.80 -20.72 -1.97
CA ALA A 485 -1.99 -21.10 -1.23
C ALA A 485 -1.66 -22.15 -0.19
N ILE A 486 -2.14 -21.99 1.04
CA ILE A 486 -1.91 -23.00 2.08
C ILE A 486 -3.02 -24.04 2.03
N GLN A 487 -2.63 -25.29 1.77
CA GLN A 487 -3.53 -26.43 1.95
C GLN A 487 -3.51 -26.86 3.40
N SER A 488 -4.52 -26.42 4.15
CA SER A 488 -4.75 -26.83 5.54
C SER A 488 -6.26 -27.08 5.78
N PRO A 489 -6.61 -28.08 6.63
CA PRO A 489 -7.96 -28.20 7.16
C PRO A 489 -8.33 -27.07 8.13
N SER A 490 -7.33 -26.34 8.63
CA SER A 490 -7.44 -25.28 9.65
C SER A 490 -7.53 -23.86 9.04
N GLN A 491 -7.96 -23.75 7.78
CA GLN A 491 -8.27 -22.47 7.12
C GLN A 491 -7.12 -21.44 7.07
N ASN A 492 -5.88 -21.89 6.92
CA ASN A 492 -4.73 -20.97 6.81
C ASN A 492 -4.71 -20.24 5.46
N SER A 493 -4.36 -18.96 5.50
CA SER A 493 -4.34 -18.01 4.40
C SER A 493 -2.98 -17.32 4.28
N VAL A 494 -2.76 -16.73 3.11
CA VAL A 494 -1.67 -15.80 2.81
C VAL A 494 -2.30 -14.44 2.50
N LEU A 495 -1.76 -13.36 3.08
CA LEU A 495 -2.32 -12.01 3.02
C LEU A 495 -1.28 -11.02 2.48
N PHE A 496 -1.75 -10.04 1.69
CA PHE A 496 -0.99 -8.88 1.19
C PHE A 496 0.39 -9.21 0.57
N PRO A 497 0.42 -10.01 -0.50
CA PRO A 497 1.68 -10.41 -1.13
C PRO A 497 2.41 -9.23 -1.77
N SER A 498 3.73 -9.20 -1.61
CA SER A 498 4.64 -8.20 -2.17
C SER A 498 5.81 -8.91 -2.86
N VAL A 499 6.38 -8.34 -3.93
CA VAL A 499 7.38 -9.02 -4.79
C VAL A 499 8.69 -8.24 -4.84
N GLY A 500 9.78 -8.87 -4.42
CA GLY A 500 11.13 -8.38 -4.56
C GLY A 500 11.91 -9.24 -5.54
N VAL A 501 12.64 -8.62 -6.47
CA VAL A 501 13.44 -9.32 -7.49
C VAL A 501 14.80 -8.65 -7.60
N ASN A 502 15.87 -9.43 -7.68
CA ASN A 502 17.20 -8.89 -7.94
C ASN A 502 17.51 -8.82 -9.44
N ALA A 503 18.63 -8.19 -9.82
CA ALA A 503 19.05 -8.04 -11.21
C ALA A 503 19.21 -9.38 -11.97
N SER A 504 19.45 -10.49 -11.26
CA SER A 504 19.61 -11.82 -11.86
C SER A 504 18.26 -12.54 -12.10
N GLY A 505 17.14 -11.92 -11.76
CA GLY A 505 15.81 -12.53 -11.87
C GLY A 505 15.53 -13.58 -10.80
N LYS A 506 16.19 -13.51 -9.64
CA LYS A 506 15.82 -14.26 -8.44
C LYS A 506 14.87 -13.42 -7.62
N ALA A 507 13.74 -14.02 -7.26
CA ALA A 507 12.63 -13.32 -6.67
C ALA A 507 12.14 -13.97 -5.37
N VAL A 508 11.46 -13.17 -4.55
CA VAL A 508 10.64 -13.62 -3.43
C VAL A 508 9.24 -13.02 -3.56
N ILE A 509 8.24 -13.75 -3.07
CA ILE A 509 6.93 -13.19 -2.74
C ILE A 509 6.83 -13.23 -1.23
N ALA A 510 6.72 -12.08 -0.59
CA ALA A 510 6.62 -11.92 0.86
C ALA A 510 5.17 -11.62 1.25
N PHE A 511 4.75 -12.08 2.43
CA PHE A 511 3.37 -11.99 2.87
C PHE A 511 3.20 -12.25 4.37
N SER A 512 2.06 -11.84 4.89
CA SER A 512 1.54 -12.29 6.18
C SER A 512 0.90 -13.69 6.06
N ILE A 513 1.08 -14.54 7.08
CA ILE A 513 0.40 -15.83 7.23
C ILE A 513 -0.48 -15.80 8.47
N ALA A 514 -1.76 -16.14 8.32
CA ALA A 514 -2.69 -16.29 9.43
C ALA A 514 -3.67 -17.44 9.16
N GLY A 515 -4.26 -17.99 10.22
CA GLY A 515 -5.16 -19.13 10.14
C GLY A 515 -5.36 -19.77 11.51
N GLN A 516 -6.21 -20.78 11.64
CA GLN A 516 -6.41 -21.42 12.94
C GLN A 516 -5.14 -22.13 13.47
N ASP A 517 -4.15 -22.42 12.61
CA ASP A 517 -2.85 -22.97 13.02
C ASP A 517 -1.82 -21.87 13.35
N PHE A 518 -2.00 -20.65 12.86
CA PHE A 518 -1.01 -19.58 12.87
C PHE A 518 -1.56 -18.28 13.47
N TYR A 519 -0.89 -17.78 14.49
CA TYR A 519 -0.93 -16.34 14.79
C TYR A 519 -0.36 -15.56 13.60
N PRO A 520 -0.78 -14.31 13.36
CA PRO A 520 -0.26 -13.53 12.24
C PRO A 520 1.27 -13.48 12.25
N SER A 521 1.87 -14.05 11.20
CA SER A 521 3.29 -14.37 11.09
C SER A 521 3.88 -13.82 9.79
N ALA A 522 5.16 -13.49 9.79
CA ALA A 522 5.88 -13.14 8.55
C ALA A 522 6.32 -14.40 7.80
N GLY A 523 6.12 -14.42 6.49
CA GLY A 523 6.56 -15.50 5.63
C GLY A 523 6.83 -15.08 4.19
N TYR A 524 7.48 -15.98 3.45
CA TYR A 524 7.79 -15.76 2.05
C TYR A 524 7.88 -17.08 1.28
N VAL A 525 7.87 -16.98 -0.05
CA VAL A 525 8.33 -18.03 -0.97
C VAL A 525 9.42 -17.46 -1.88
N THR A 526 10.38 -18.26 -2.31
CA THR A 526 11.19 -17.93 -3.48
C THR A 526 10.37 -18.10 -4.75
N LEU A 527 10.67 -17.34 -5.79
CA LEU A 527 10.01 -17.40 -7.09
C LEU A 527 11.05 -17.44 -8.21
N ASP A 528 10.86 -18.35 -9.17
CA ASP A 528 11.69 -18.51 -10.36
C ASP A 528 10.82 -18.49 -11.62
N ALA A 529 11.29 -17.81 -12.68
CA ALA A 529 10.55 -17.66 -13.92
C ALA A 529 10.20 -19.00 -14.60
N THR A 530 10.98 -20.05 -14.37
CA THR A 530 10.77 -21.36 -15.00
C THR A 530 10.00 -22.31 -14.08
N THR A 531 10.42 -22.42 -12.82
CA THR A 531 9.86 -23.45 -11.91
C THR A 531 8.71 -22.96 -11.04
N GLY A 532 8.42 -21.65 -11.03
CA GLY A 532 7.41 -21.06 -10.15
C GLY A 532 7.90 -20.96 -8.71
N THR A 533 6.98 -21.13 -7.76
CA THR A 533 7.25 -20.91 -6.33
C THR A 533 7.98 -22.06 -5.66
N GLY A 534 8.88 -21.72 -4.74
CA GLY A 534 9.45 -22.64 -3.76
C GLY A 534 8.49 -22.93 -2.60
N PRO A 535 8.96 -23.62 -1.54
CA PRO A 535 8.15 -23.82 -0.35
C PRO A 535 7.94 -22.51 0.43
N ILE A 536 6.84 -22.45 1.20
CA ILE A 536 6.58 -21.39 2.17
C ILE A 536 7.59 -21.51 3.32
N VAL A 537 8.30 -20.43 3.58
CA VAL A 537 9.20 -20.26 4.72
C VAL A 537 8.56 -19.27 5.69
N ILE A 538 8.46 -19.66 6.96
CA ILE A 538 8.04 -18.75 8.03
C ILE A 538 9.30 -18.07 8.56
N SER A 539 9.49 -16.78 8.24
CA SER A 539 10.65 -16.02 8.69
C SER A 539 10.49 -15.56 10.14
N ARG A 540 9.25 -15.34 10.59
CA ARG A 540 8.93 -15.05 12.00
C ARG A 540 7.54 -15.54 12.37
N SER A 541 7.46 -16.46 13.34
CA SER A 541 6.19 -16.86 13.91
C SER A 541 5.58 -15.75 14.77
N GLY A 542 4.28 -15.53 14.59
CA GLY A 542 3.46 -14.65 15.40
C GLY A 542 3.36 -15.11 16.85
N PHE A 543 3.21 -14.15 17.75
CA PHE A 543 3.21 -14.34 19.19
C PHE A 543 1.81 -14.57 19.78
N ALA A 544 0.80 -13.88 19.24
CA ALA A 544 -0.57 -13.87 19.73
C ALA A 544 -1.54 -13.57 18.58
N PRO A 545 -2.87 -13.71 18.77
CA PRO A 545 -3.84 -13.20 17.81
C PRO A 545 -3.65 -11.69 17.61
N ASP A 546 -4.08 -11.20 16.46
CA ASP A 546 -4.49 -9.82 16.33
C ASP A 546 -5.59 -9.50 17.37
N ASP A 547 -5.43 -8.37 18.01
CA ASP A 547 -6.29 -7.87 19.09
C ASP A 547 -6.43 -6.35 18.94
N GLY A 548 -6.83 -5.98 17.73
CA GLY A 548 -6.96 -4.62 17.21
C GLY A 548 -8.32 -3.99 17.53
N PHE A 549 -8.40 -2.67 17.48
CA PHE A 549 -9.64 -1.94 17.77
C PHE A 549 -10.56 -1.97 16.56
N THR A 550 -10.00 -2.10 15.35
CA THR A 550 -10.77 -2.10 14.10
C THR A 550 -11.70 -3.31 13.97
N GLY A 551 -11.47 -4.43 14.66
CA GLY A 551 -12.39 -5.57 14.64
C GLY A 551 -13.33 -5.67 15.84
N TYR A 552 -13.28 -4.75 16.81
CA TYR A 552 -14.10 -4.82 18.02
C TYR A 552 -15.02 -3.61 18.22
N ALA A 553 -16.26 -3.89 18.62
CA ALA A 553 -17.16 -2.84 19.08
C ALA A 553 -16.60 -2.20 20.37
N PRO A 554 -16.73 -0.86 20.55
CA PRO A 554 -17.52 0.06 19.74
C PRO A 554 -16.82 0.65 18.50
N PHE A 555 -15.55 0.33 18.26
CA PHE A 555 -14.74 1.00 17.24
C PHE A 555 -14.92 0.39 15.84
N GLY A 556 -15.03 -0.93 15.77
CA GLY A 556 -15.36 -1.64 14.55
C GLY A 556 -16.23 -2.86 14.81
N PHE A 557 -16.20 -3.84 13.89
CA PHE A 557 -17.11 -4.99 13.98
C PHE A 557 -16.60 -6.24 13.26
N ARG A 558 -16.17 -7.23 14.05
CA ARG A 558 -15.83 -8.62 13.69
C ARG A 558 -14.64 -8.83 12.77
N VAL A 559 -14.26 -7.87 11.94
CA VAL A 559 -13.13 -7.98 11.00
C VAL A 559 -12.19 -6.82 11.28
N ALA A 560 -11.00 -7.14 11.78
CA ALA A 560 -9.93 -6.19 11.94
C ALA A 560 -9.30 -5.86 10.59
N ARG A 561 -8.83 -4.62 10.48
CA ARG A 561 -7.95 -4.22 9.40
C ARG A 561 -6.58 -4.84 9.65
N TRP A 562 -6.13 -5.58 8.64
CA TRP A 562 -4.81 -6.18 8.62
C TRP A 562 -4.11 -5.64 7.38
N GLY A 563 -2.84 -5.25 7.53
CA GLY A 563 -2.05 -4.37 6.63
C GLY A 563 -2.49 -4.23 5.18
N ASP A 564 -2.51 -3.04 4.60
CA ASP A 564 -3.00 -2.85 3.22
C ASP A 564 -1.99 -3.28 2.16
N TYR A 565 -0.72 -3.33 2.53
CA TYR A 565 0.38 -3.80 1.71
C TYR A 565 1.62 -4.12 2.54
N SER A 566 2.30 -5.20 2.17
CA SER A 566 3.68 -5.48 2.57
C SER A 566 4.67 -4.89 1.55
N ALA A 567 5.98 -4.95 1.86
CA ALA A 567 7.03 -4.52 0.93
C ALA A 567 8.14 -5.57 0.75
N ALA A 568 8.63 -5.71 -0.48
CA ALA A 568 9.82 -6.48 -0.80
C ALA A 568 10.70 -5.74 -1.83
N VAL A 569 12.01 -5.74 -1.61
CA VAL A 569 13.02 -5.05 -2.44
C VAL A 569 14.31 -5.87 -2.54
N SER A 570 15.27 -5.41 -3.33
CA SER A 570 16.64 -5.97 -3.33
C SER A 570 17.68 -4.90 -3.08
N ASP A 571 18.81 -5.29 -2.50
CA ASP A 571 19.98 -4.41 -2.32
C ASP A 571 20.98 -4.55 -3.48
N GLU A 572 22.08 -3.78 -3.44
CA GLU A 572 23.10 -3.79 -4.48
C GLU A 572 23.97 -5.06 -4.48
N GLN A 573 23.90 -5.87 -3.43
CA GLN A 573 24.53 -7.20 -3.39
C GLN A 573 23.61 -8.27 -3.99
N GLY A 574 22.35 -7.91 -4.27
CA GLY A 574 21.33 -8.79 -4.81
C GLY A 574 20.59 -9.58 -3.75
N ASN A 575 20.80 -9.31 -2.45
CA ASN A 575 20.00 -9.91 -1.39
C ASN A 575 18.57 -9.36 -1.45
N LEU A 576 17.61 -10.18 -1.02
CA LEU A 576 16.20 -9.83 -1.05
C LEU A 576 15.73 -9.47 0.35
N TRP A 577 15.14 -8.29 0.49
CA TRP A 577 14.68 -7.73 1.76
C TRP A 577 13.16 -7.61 1.75
N MET A 578 12.52 -7.93 2.88
CA MET A 578 11.07 -7.95 3.01
C MET A 578 10.65 -7.35 4.34
N GLY A 579 9.61 -6.52 4.33
CA GLY A 579 8.90 -6.07 5.53
C GLY A 579 7.52 -6.69 5.51
N ASN A 580 7.23 -7.52 6.52
CA ASN A 580 5.95 -8.19 6.65
C ASN A 580 5.35 -7.93 8.03
N GLU A 581 4.04 -7.74 8.03
CA GLU A 581 3.25 -7.56 9.23
C GLU A 581 3.17 -8.89 9.99
N ALA A 582 3.31 -8.83 11.30
CA ALA A 582 3.20 -9.95 12.20
C ALA A 582 2.83 -9.46 13.60
N ILE A 583 2.25 -10.34 14.42
CA ILE A 583 2.15 -10.04 15.85
C ILE A 583 3.45 -10.44 16.52
N LEU A 584 4.29 -9.47 16.88
CA LEU A 584 5.55 -9.71 17.56
C LEU A 584 5.37 -9.63 19.08
N PRO A 585 6.25 -10.29 19.88
CA PRO A 585 6.29 -10.02 21.30
C PRO A 585 6.55 -8.52 21.51
N PRO A 586 5.77 -7.84 22.37
CA PRO A 586 5.86 -6.40 22.49
C PRO A 586 7.25 -6.00 22.96
N LEU A 587 7.83 -4.99 22.31
CA LEU A 587 9.14 -4.45 22.67
C LEU A 587 9.12 -3.78 24.07
N VAL A 588 7.94 -3.36 24.54
CA VAL A 588 7.70 -2.73 25.84
C VAL A 588 6.44 -3.33 26.51
N GLN A 589 6.46 -3.54 27.83
CA GLN A 589 5.27 -3.99 28.56
C GLN A 589 4.28 -2.84 28.79
N PHE A 590 3.02 -3.05 28.40
CA PHE A 590 1.96 -2.04 28.51
C PHE A 590 1.17 -2.12 29.82
N PRO A 591 0.67 -0.98 30.33
CA PRO A 591 -0.44 -1.01 31.29
C PRO A 591 -1.69 -1.63 30.63
N PRO A 592 -2.50 -2.40 31.37
CA PRO A 592 -3.76 -2.94 30.84
C PRO A 592 -4.68 -1.84 30.29
N GLY A 593 -5.25 -2.05 29.09
CA GLY A 593 -6.24 -1.16 28.46
C GLY A 593 -5.66 0.09 27.77
N VAL A 594 -4.35 0.12 27.51
CA VAL A 594 -3.66 1.25 26.85
C VAL A 594 -3.29 0.96 25.39
N LEU A 595 -3.25 -0.31 25.00
CA LEU A 595 -2.99 -0.74 23.62
C LEU A 595 -4.30 -1.11 22.95
N PHE A 596 -4.58 -0.48 21.82
CA PHE A 596 -5.74 -0.74 20.98
C PHE A 596 -5.39 -1.51 19.70
N ALA A 597 -4.12 -1.62 19.32
CA ALA A 597 -3.68 -2.47 18.21
C ALA A 597 -2.29 -3.06 18.50
N ASN A 598 -1.99 -4.26 18.01
CA ASN A 598 -0.80 -5.03 18.41
C ASN A 598 0.09 -5.54 17.26
N TRP A 599 -0.11 -5.01 16.05
CA TRP A 599 0.73 -5.33 14.90
C TRP A 599 2.18 -4.84 15.07
N GLY A 600 3.10 -5.50 14.38
CA GLY A 600 4.46 -5.04 14.18
C GLY A 600 5.05 -5.59 12.88
N THR A 601 6.21 -5.09 12.48
CA THR A 601 6.89 -5.54 11.26
C THR A 601 8.08 -6.43 11.60
N PHE A 602 8.25 -7.50 10.85
CA PHE A 602 9.50 -8.26 10.82
C PHE A 602 10.23 -8.03 9.49
N ILE A 603 11.43 -7.48 9.58
CA ILE A 603 12.31 -7.29 8.42
C ILE A 603 13.13 -8.57 8.22
N THR A 604 13.00 -9.16 7.03
CA THR A 604 13.70 -10.40 6.64
C THR A 604 14.69 -10.12 5.52
N GLU A 605 15.90 -10.65 5.62
CA GLU A 605 16.91 -10.68 4.54
C GLU A 605 17.11 -12.12 4.07
N VAL A 606 17.01 -12.35 2.75
CA VAL A 606 17.33 -13.63 2.10
C VAL A 606 18.58 -13.43 1.24
N PRO A 607 19.74 -13.96 1.66
CA PRO A 607 20.97 -13.81 0.90
C PRO A 607 20.91 -14.59 -0.42
N GLN A 608 21.52 -14.04 -1.47
CA GLN A 608 21.51 -14.63 -2.83
C GLN A 608 22.89 -15.15 -3.27
#